data_AF-A0A5C4VYZ4-F1
#
_entry.id   AF-A0A5C4VYZ4-F1
#
_cell.length_a   1.000
_cell.length_b   1.000
_cell.length_c   1.000
_cell.angle_alpha   90.00
_cell.angle_beta   90.00
_cell.angle_gamma   90.00
#
_symmetry.space_group_name_H-M   'P 1'
#
loop_
_entity.id
_entity.type
_entity.pdbx_description
1 polymer ?
#
loop_
_entity_poly.entity_id
_entity_poly.type
_entity_poly.pdbx_seq_one_letter_code
_entity_poly.pdbx_strand_id
1 'polypeptide(L)'
;MSFAVQSQNLRRQAAVWSDRKDDVATVRAAISPGFGQGWKFGFMAGSAGVREMYDEWTSDMANCLTDAGYSFAYLDAALVSCANEYDDSDATAATSAQKLDKMIEESGYHHD
;
A
#
# COMPACT_ATOMS: atom_id res chain seq x y z
N MET A 1 21.35 13.59 -0.16
CA MET A 1 20.61 12.33 -0.39
C MET A 1 19.93 12.47 -1.74
N SER A 2 20.13 11.57 -2.70
CA SER A 2 19.65 11.75 -4.10
C SER A 2 18.18 11.34 -4.26
N PHE A 3 17.53 11.82 -5.33
CA PHE A 3 16.16 11.45 -5.70
C PHE A 3 15.99 9.94 -5.89
N ALA A 4 16.96 9.29 -6.53
CA ALA A 4 17.00 7.83 -6.68
C ALA A 4 16.97 7.08 -5.32
N VAL A 5 17.68 7.57 -4.30
CA VAL A 5 17.68 6.96 -2.96
C VAL A 5 16.32 7.13 -2.27
N GLN A 6 15.66 8.28 -2.45
CA GLN A 6 14.31 8.52 -1.91
C GLN A 6 13.26 7.63 -2.58
N SER A 7 13.27 7.55 -3.92
CA SER A 7 12.38 6.68 -4.71
C SER A 7 12.51 5.21 -4.27
N GLN A 8 13.73 4.68 -4.17
CA GLN A 8 13.96 3.31 -3.70
C GLN A 8 13.47 3.08 -2.26
N ASN A 9 13.65 4.06 -1.37
CA ASN A 9 13.17 3.93 0.00
C ASN A 9 11.64 3.91 0.06
N LEU A 10 10.95 4.75 -0.72
CA LEU A 10 9.49 4.76 -0.83
C LEU A 10 8.96 3.43 -1.34
N ARG A 11 9.56 2.86 -2.40
CA ARG A 11 9.18 1.54 -2.93
C ARG A 11 9.39 0.43 -1.90
N ARG A 12 10.48 0.49 -1.11
CA ARG A 12 10.71 -0.46 -0.02
C ARG A 12 9.64 -0.35 1.06
N GLN A 13 9.23 0.86 1.43
CA GLN A 13 8.12 1.05 2.38
C GLN A 13 6.79 0.59 1.80
N ALA A 14 6.55 0.83 0.50
CA ALA A 14 5.36 0.37 -0.20
C ALA A 14 5.22 -1.16 -0.15
N ALA A 15 6.32 -1.88 -0.40
CA ALA A 15 6.38 -3.34 -0.29
C ALA A 15 5.97 -3.85 1.10
N VAL A 16 6.38 -3.16 2.18
CA VAL A 16 5.95 -3.52 3.54
C VAL A 16 4.43 -3.45 3.69
N TRP A 17 3.78 -2.42 3.13
CA TRP A 17 2.32 -2.31 3.19
C TRP A 17 1.61 -3.31 2.28
N SER A 18 2.20 -3.65 1.12
CA SER A 18 1.72 -4.77 0.30
C SER A 18 1.77 -6.08 1.08
N ASP A 19 2.86 -6.39 1.77
CA ASP A 19 2.95 -7.59 2.61
C ASP A 19 1.88 -7.59 3.71
N ARG A 20 1.63 -6.43 4.36
CA ARG A 20 0.58 -6.32 5.39
C ARG A 20 -0.83 -6.52 4.84
N LYS A 21 -1.09 -6.09 3.61
CA LYS A 21 -2.35 -6.36 2.92
C LYS A 21 -2.53 -7.88 2.73
N ASP A 22 -1.49 -8.58 2.33
CA ASP A 22 -1.53 -10.03 2.14
C ASP A 22 -1.68 -10.80 3.47
N ASP A 23 -1.03 -10.32 4.55
CA ASP A 23 -1.24 -10.82 5.92
C ASP A 23 -2.73 -10.72 6.31
N VAL A 24 -3.35 -9.56 6.09
CA VAL A 24 -4.78 -9.34 6.39
C VAL A 24 -5.68 -10.24 5.57
N ALA A 25 -5.38 -10.42 4.28
CA ALA A 25 -6.13 -11.33 3.42
C ALA A 25 -6.06 -12.79 3.93
N THR A 26 -4.89 -13.21 4.41
CA THR A 26 -4.66 -14.52 5.00
C THR A 26 -5.47 -14.70 6.29
N VAL A 27 -5.43 -13.73 7.20
CA VAL A 27 -6.22 -13.74 8.44
C VAL A 27 -7.71 -13.82 8.13
N ARG A 28 -8.19 -13.00 7.19
CA ARG A 28 -9.60 -13.02 6.76
C ARG A 28 -10.01 -14.40 6.25
N ALA A 29 -9.19 -15.01 5.39
CA ALA A 29 -9.46 -16.34 4.88
C ALA A 29 -9.55 -17.38 6.01
N ALA A 30 -8.66 -17.31 6.99
CA ALA A 30 -8.63 -18.22 8.14
C ALA A 30 -9.88 -18.12 9.03
N ILE A 31 -10.42 -16.92 9.24
CA ILE A 31 -11.60 -16.71 10.10
C ILE A 31 -12.93 -16.82 9.35
N SER A 32 -12.93 -16.67 8.02
CA SER A 32 -14.14 -16.69 7.19
C SER A 32 -15.06 -17.91 7.39
N PRO A 33 -14.58 -19.13 7.68
CA PRO A 33 -15.45 -20.27 7.92
C PRO A 33 -16.32 -20.13 9.19
N GLY A 34 -15.93 -19.23 10.11
CA GLY A 34 -16.69 -18.90 11.31
C GLY A 34 -17.80 -17.88 11.09
N PHE A 35 -17.83 -17.17 9.95
CA PHE A 35 -18.79 -16.09 9.75
C PHE A 35 -20.24 -16.61 9.65
N GLY A 36 -21.14 -15.95 10.39
CA GLY A 36 -22.56 -16.33 10.43
C GLY A 36 -22.83 -17.70 11.04
N GLN A 37 -21.87 -18.25 11.80
CA GLN A 37 -21.97 -19.58 12.41
C GLN A 37 -22.45 -19.55 13.86
N GLY A 38 -23.04 -18.47 14.35
CA GLY A 38 -23.57 -18.35 15.71
C GLY A 38 -24.61 -19.42 16.06
N TRP A 39 -25.30 -19.97 15.05
CA TRP A 39 -26.23 -21.08 15.23
C TRP A 39 -25.56 -22.37 15.75
N LYS A 40 -24.24 -22.53 15.58
CA LYS A 40 -23.49 -23.71 16.05
C LYS A 40 -23.36 -23.79 17.57
N PHE A 41 -23.59 -22.71 18.31
CA PHE A 41 -23.56 -22.73 19.78
C PHE A 41 -24.76 -23.46 20.41
N GLY A 42 -25.76 -23.83 19.62
CA GLY A 42 -26.93 -24.60 20.07
C GLY A 42 -28.04 -23.74 20.68
N PHE A 43 -29.17 -24.38 20.96
CA PHE A 43 -30.43 -23.69 21.30
C PHE A 43 -30.33 -22.84 22.58
N MET A 44 -29.75 -23.39 23.65
CA MET A 44 -29.66 -22.71 24.95
C MET A 44 -28.74 -21.48 24.92
N ALA A 45 -27.68 -21.51 24.10
CA ALA A 45 -26.82 -20.35 23.90
C ALA A 45 -27.49 -19.33 22.97
N GLY A 46 -28.20 -19.80 21.94
CA GLY A 46 -28.99 -18.94 21.06
C GLY A 46 -30.08 -18.16 21.79
N SER A 47 -30.84 -18.80 22.70
CA SER A 47 -31.88 -18.11 23.49
C SER A 47 -31.31 -17.08 24.47
N ALA A 48 -30.02 -17.18 24.80
CA ALA A 48 -29.30 -16.20 25.61
C ALA A 48 -28.67 -15.05 24.78
N GLY A 49 -28.89 -15.01 23.46
CA GLY A 49 -28.37 -13.97 22.57
C GLY A 49 -26.94 -14.21 22.07
N VAL A 50 -26.33 -15.36 22.39
CA VAL A 50 -24.94 -15.66 22.00
C VAL A 50 -24.79 -15.77 20.48
N ARG A 51 -25.84 -16.25 19.79
CA ARG A 51 -25.85 -16.37 18.33
C ARG A 51 -25.70 -14.99 17.69
N GLU A 52 -26.58 -14.06 18.06
CA GLU A 52 -26.65 -12.72 17.50
C GLU A 52 -25.35 -11.96 17.77
N MET A 53 -24.85 -12.02 19.02
CA MET A 53 -23.59 -11.39 19.39
C MET A 53 -22.39 -11.96 18.63
N TYR A 54 -22.35 -13.26 18.40
CA TYR A 54 -21.27 -13.88 17.62
C TYR A 54 -21.34 -13.50 16.14
N ASP A 55 -22.53 -13.53 15.55
CA ASP A 55 -22.73 -13.17 14.15
C ASP A 55 -22.42 -11.68 13.91
N GLU A 56 -22.80 -10.80 14.84
CA GLU A 56 -22.43 -9.38 14.83
C GLU A 56 -20.91 -9.18 14.95
N TRP A 57 -20.29 -9.80 15.95
CA TRP A 57 -18.83 -9.71 16.15
C TRP A 57 -18.04 -10.22 14.94
N THR A 58 -18.46 -11.34 14.33
CA THR A 58 -17.78 -11.88 13.14
C THR A 58 -17.99 -10.99 11.91
N SER A 59 -19.16 -10.36 11.76
CA SER A 59 -19.43 -9.37 10.72
C SER A 59 -18.54 -8.12 10.89
N ASP A 60 -18.43 -7.59 12.10
CA ASP A 60 -17.57 -6.45 12.41
C ASP A 60 -16.10 -6.76 12.15
N MET A 61 -15.64 -7.96 12.54
CA MET A 61 -14.28 -8.40 12.25
C MET A 61 -14.03 -8.52 10.74
N ALA A 62 -15.01 -9.03 9.97
CA ALA A 62 -14.91 -9.09 8.52
C ALA A 62 -14.80 -7.70 7.88
N ASN A 63 -15.57 -6.73 8.36
CA ASN A 63 -15.53 -5.34 7.89
C ASN A 63 -14.19 -4.67 8.22
N CYS A 64 -13.74 -4.78 9.48
CA CYS A 64 -12.44 -4.25 9.91
C CYS A 64 -11.27 -4.78 9.07
N LEU A 65 -11.27 -6.07 8.72
CA LEU A 65 -10.24 -6.66 7.86
C LEU A 65 -10.36 -6.19 6.40
N THR A 66 -11.58 -5.96 5.90
CA THR A 66 -11.77 -5.33 4.58
C THR A 66 -11.10 -3.94 4.56
N ASP A 67 -11.44 -3.11 5.54
CA ASP A 67 -11.01 -1.72 5.62
C ASP A 67 -9.50 -1.60 5.84
N ALA A 68 -8.93 -2.48 6.67
CA ALA A 68 -7.47 -2.58 6.84
C ALA A 68 -6.78 -2.96 5.51
N GLY A 69 -7.32 -3.96 4.79
CA GLY A 69 -6.78 -4.36 3.49
C GLY A 69 -6.80 -3.23 2.46
N TYR A 70 -7.88 -2.45 2.41
CA TYR A 70 -7.96 -1.27 1.54
C TYR A 70 -6.98 -0.17 1.97
N SER A 71 -6.86 0.10 3.27
CA SER A 71 -5.95 1.12 3.79
C SER A 71 -4.49 0.80 3.43
N PHE A 72 -4.08 -0.46 3.57
CA PHE A 72 -2.73 -0.89 3.17
C PHE A 72 -2.52 -0.82 1.66
N ALA A 73 -3.52 -1.18 0.85
CA ALA A 73 -3.45 -1.02 -0.60
C ALA A 73 -3.31 0.44 -1.04
N TYR A 74 -4.02 1.37 -0.38
CA TYR A 74 -3.91 2.80 -0.66
C TYR A 74 -2.54 3.36 -0.26
N LEU A 75 -1.98 2.92 0.87
CA LEU A 75 -0.64 3.33 1.30
C LEU A 75 0.45 2.84 0.35
N ASP A 76 0.38 1.58 -0.09
CA ASP A 76 1.27 1.02 -1.12
C ASP A 76 1.20 1.86 -2.40
N ALA A 77 -0.01 2.06 -2.95
CA ALA A 77 -0.22 2.82 -4.17
C ALA A 77 0.27 4.28 -4.06
N ALA A 78 0.02 4.95 -2.93
CA ALA A 78 0.46 6.33 -2.70
C ALA A 78 1.99 6.43 -2.65
N LEU A 79 2.67 5.48 -1.99
CA LEU A 79 4.12 5.46 -1.90
C LEU A 79 4.77 5.13 -3.25
N VAL A 80 4.20 4.19 -4.01
CA VAL A 80 4.65 3.91 -5.39
C VAL A 80 4.45 5.12 -6.29
N SER A 81 3.31 5.80 -6.20
CA SER A 81 3.06 7.04 -6.96
C SER A 81 4.08 8.12 -6.65
N CYS A 82 4.34 8.37 -5.36
CA CYS A 82 5.35 9.33 -4.92
C CYS A 82 6.76 8.95 -5.40
N ALA A 83 7.11 7.65 -5.40
CA ALA A 83 8.38 7.18 -5.93
C ALA A 83 8.53 7.48 -7.44
N ASN A 84 7.46 7.29 -8.21
CA ASN A 84 7.45 7.62 -9.64
C ASN A 84 7.66 9.12 -9.88
N GLU A 85 7.04 10.00 -9.08
CA GLU A 85 7.25 11.45 -9.19
C GLU A 85 8.72 11.85 -8.93
N TYR A 86 9.37 11.18 -7.97
CA TYR A 86 10.80 11.38 -7.72
C TYR A 86 11.67 10.93 -8.91
N ASP A 87 11.35 9.79 -9.52
CA ASP A 87 12.06 9.29 -10.70
C ASP A 87 11.91 10.26 -11.90
N ASP A 88 10.72 10.80 -12.12
CA ASP A 88 10.43 11.76 -13.20
C ASP A 88 11.13 13.11 -12.99
N SER A 89 11.18 13.59 -11.74
CA SER A 89 11.90 14.81 -11.39
C SER A 89 13.40 14.66 -11.62
N ASP A 90 13.99 13.51 -11.28
CA ASP A 90 15.42 13.22 -11.51
C ASP A 90 15.74 13.17 -13.00
N ALA A 91 14.90 12.49 -13.80
CA ALA A 91 15.05 12.42 -15.25
C ALA A 91 14.97 13.81 -15.92
N THR A 92 14.08 14.67 -15.44
CA THR A 92 13.93 16.05 -15.93
C THR A 92 15.16 16.91 -15.61
N ALA A 93 15.69 16.78 -14.39
CA ALA A 93 16.89 17.48 -13.97
C ALA A 93 18.12 17.02 -14.77
N ALA A 94 18.28 15.69 -14.96
CA ALA A 94 19.36 15.12 -15.75
C ALA A 94 19.32 15.59 -17.22
N THR A 95 18.13 15.61 -17.83
CA THR A 95 17.94 16.11 -19.21
C THR A 95 18.29 17.60 -19.32
N SER A 96 17.93 18.40 -18.32
CA SER A 96 18.21 19.83 -18.30
C SER A 96 19.72 20.11 -18.12
N ALA A 97 20.40 19.35 -17.27
CA ALA A 97 21.85 19.43 -17.10
C ALA A 97 22.60 19.05 -18.39
N GLN A 98 22.22 17.97 -19.07
CA GLN A 98 22.80 17.57 -20.35
C GLN A 98 22.65 18.65 -21.44
N LYS A 99 21.50 19.34 -21.48
CA LYS A 99 21.29 20.46 -22.41
C LYS A 99 22.20 21.64 -22.09
N LEU A 100 22.37 21.98 -20.80
CA LEU A 100 23.28 23.04 -20.36
C LEU A 100 24.73 22.72 -20.70
N ASP A 101 25.20 21.51 -20.43
CA ASP A 101 26.57 21.08 -20.76
C ASP A 101 26.83 21.17 -22.25
N LYS A 102 25.88 20.70 -23.07
CA LYS A 102 25.97 20.79 -24.54
C LYS A 102 26.05 22.24 -25.04
N MET A 103 25.25 23.15 -24.46
CA MET A 103 25.33 24.57 -24.79
C MET A 103 26.66 25.20 -24.40
N ILE A 104 27.25 24.79 -23.26
CA ILE A 104 28.56 25.26 -22.82
C ILE A 104 29.66 24.76 -23.79
N GLU A 105 29.65 23.48 -24.15
CA GLU A 105 30.59 22.90 -25.12
C GLU A 105 30.51 23.59 -26.50
N GLU A 106 29.31 23.85 -27.00
CA GLU A 106 29.09 24.52 -28.28
C GLU A 106 29.50 26.00 -28.23
N SER A 107 29.32 26.68 -27.09
CA SER A 107 29.73 28.08 -26.91
C SER A 107 31.24 28.27 -26.72
N GLY A 108 31.94 27.24 -26.23
CA GLY A 108 33.40 27.24 -26.08
C GLY A 108 34.17 27.08 -27.39
N TYR A 109 33.49 26.75 -28.50
CA TYR A 109 34.09 26.47 -29.81
C TYR A 109 34.24 27.70 -30.72
N HIS A 110 34.02 28.92 -30.22
CA HIS A 110 34.03 30.16 -31.00
C HIS A 110 35.10 31.19 -30.61
N HIS A 111 36.18 30.76 -29.94
CA HIS A 111 37.37 31.59 -29.71
C HIS A 111 38.58 31.08 -30.49
N ASP A 112 38.56 31.30 -31.80
CA ASP A 112 39.76 31.42 -32.66
C ASP A 112 39.66 32.73 -33.45
#